data_AF-A0A7Y4SW27-F1
#
_entry.id   AF-A0A7Y4SW27-F1
#
_cell.length_a   1.000
_cell.length_b   1.000
_cell.length_c   1.000
_cell.angle_alpha   90.00
_cell.angle_beta   90.00
_cell.angle_gamma   90.00
#
_symmetry.space_group_name_H-M   'P 1'
#
loop_
_entity.id
_entity.type
_entity.pdbx_description
1 polymer ?
#
loop_
_entity_poly.entity_id
_entity_poly.type
_entity_poly.pdbx_seq_one_letter_code
_entity_poly.pdbx_strand_id
1 'polypeptide(L)'
;MCGPFSVFLVFDDGVSKQVNLRCRLKGPVFKPFRSPEGFAKLRVDHECGTIVWSDQADIAPETLYLLPDERKGARQSSTRSRRKKPSKGSSSAA
;
A
#
# COMPACT_ATOMS: atom_id res chain seq x y z
N MET A 1 7.51 8.40 -9.47
CA MET A 1 6.83 9.66 -9.12
C MET A 1 6.18 9.44 -7.76
N CYS A 2 6.72 10.04 -6.69
CA CYS A 2 6.10 9.99 -5.37
C CYS A 2 4.80 10.79 -5.43
N GLY A 3 3.65 10.17 -5.12
CA GLY A 3 2.37 10.87 -5.10
C GLY A 3 2.25 11.80 -3.88
N PRO A 4 1.24 12.69 -3.85
CA PRO A 4 1.01 13.63 -2.75
C PRO A 4 0.68 12.97 -1.40
N PHE A 5 0.42 11.65 -1.39
CA PHE A 5 0.12 10.84 -0.20
C PHE A 5 1.07 9.65 -0.05
N SER A 6 2.24 9.72 -0.69
CA SER A 6 3.27 8.69 -0.59
C SER A 6 4.22 9.03 0.55
N VAL A 7 4.52 8.05 1.41
CA VAL A 7 5.54 8.17 2.45
C VAL A 7 6.62 7.13 2.25
N PHE A 8 7.83 7.46 2.65
CA PHE A 8 8.94 6.53 2.73
C PHE A 8 9.09 6.08 4.18
N LEU A 9 9.04 4.77 4.40
CA LEU A 9 9.11 4.16 5.72
C LEU A 9 10.35 3.28 5.78
N VAL A 10 11.02 3.32 6.93
CA VAL A 10 12.11 2.40 7.30
C VAL A 10 11.67 1.69 8.56
N PHE A 11 11.57 0.36 8.46
CA PHE A 11 11.21 -0.50 9.57
C PHE A 11 12.48 -0.95 10.32
N ASP A 12 12.29 -1.40 11.56
CA ASP A 12 13.40 -1.85 12.42
C ASP A 12 14.15 -3.08 11.87
N ASP A 13 13.47 -3.91 11.07
CA ASP A 13 14.06 -5.05 10.35
C ASP A 13 15.00 -4.63 9.18
N GLY A 14 15.22 -3.34 8.99
CA GLY A 14 16.02 -2.77 7.90
C GLY A 14 15.27 -2.69 6.56
N VAL A 15 14.00 -3.11 6.51
CA VAL A 15 13.19 -3.00 5.30
C VAL A 15 12.78 -1.55 5.10
N SER A 16 13.03 -1.05 3.89
CA SER A 16 12.54 0.27 3.47
C SER A 16 11.56 0.13 2.32
N LYS A 17 10.44 0.85 2.41
CA LYS A 17 9.35 0.81 1.42
C LYS A 17 8.80 2.20 1.18
N GLN A 18 8.36 2.44 -0.06
CA GLN A 18 7.56 3.61 -0.37
C GLN A 18 6.10 3.18 -0.52
N VAL A 19 5.22 3.70 0.32
CA VAL A 19 3.82 3.27 0.35
C VAL A 19 2.88 4.44 0.11
N ASN A 20 1.77 4.18 -0.58
CA ASN A 20 0.72 5.17 -0.81
C ASN A 20 -0.40 5.01 0.21
N LEU A 21 -0.60 6.02 1.05
CA LEU A 21 -1.58 5.98 2.13
C LEU A 21 -2.95 6.51 1.72
N ARG A 22 -3.11 7.04 0.49
CA ARG A 22 -4.38 7.63 0.03
C ARG A 22 -5.55 6.66 0.16
N CYS A 23 -5.32 5.38 -0.10
CA CYS A 23 -6.33 4.33 0.01
C CYS A 23 -6.70 3.97 1.46
N ARG A 24 -5.86 4.33 2.45
CA ARG A 24 -6.06 4.06 3.88
C ARG A 24 -6.69 5.23 4.63
N LEU A 25 -6.57 6.45 4.11
CA LEU A 25 -7.26 7.63 4.64
C LEU A 25 -8.78 7.56 4.34
N LYS A 26 -9.49 6.63 4.97
CA LYS A 26 -10.93 6.41 4.81
C LYS A 26 -11.67 6.61 6.12
N GLY A 27 -12.81 7.28 6.06
CA GLY A 27 -13.65 7.56 7.22
C GLY A 27 -13.67 9.04 7.61
N PRO A 28 -14.59 9.42 8.51
CA PRO A 28 -14.78 10.81 8.93
C PRO A 28 -13.55 11.38 9.65
N VAL A 29 -12.86 10.55 10.44
CA VAL A 29 -11.63 10.89 11.17
C VAL A 29 -10.50 11.34 10.23
N PHE A 30 -10.39 10.73 9.04
CA PHE A 30 -9.34 11.04 8.08
C PHE A 30 -9.71 12.14 7.06
N LYS A 31 -10.93 12.69 7.10
CA LYS A 31 -11.36 13.77 6.21
C LYS A 31 -10.40 14.97 6.17
N PRO A 32 -9.92 15.52 7.30
CA PRO A 32 -8.98 16.64 7.27
C PRO A 32 -7.59 16.26 6.73
N PHE A 33 -7.22 14.99 6.79
CA PHE A 33 -5.90 14.50 6.33
C PHE A 33 -5.89 14.05 4.86
N ARG A 34 -7.03 14.14 4.17
CA ARG A 34 -7.16 13.91 2.72
C ARG A 34 -6.68 15.09 1.86
N SER A 35 -6.19 16.16 2.47
CA SER A 35 -5.47 17.23 1.78
C SER A 35 -3.95 17.05 1.94
N PRO A 36 -3.13 17.57 1.01
CA PRO A 36 -1.68 17.54 1.16
C PRO A 36 -1.19 18.21 2.46
N GLU A 37 -1.83 19.31 2.85
CA GLU A 37 -1.52 20.04 4.08
C GLU A 37 -1.84 19.25 5.34
N GLY A 38 -2.99 18.56 5.35
CA GLY A 38 -3.36 17.68 6.46
C GLY A 38 -2.45 16.46 6.51
N PHE A 39 -2.12 15.88 5.35
CA PHE A 39 -1.23 14.74 5.24
C PHE A 39 0.18 15.04 5.74
N ALA A 40 0.69 16.26 5.50
CA ALA A 40 2.01 16.70 5.95
C ALA A 40 2.15 16.79 7.49
N LYS A 41 1.04 16.74 8.24
CA LYS A 41 1.05 16.69 9.72
C LYS A 41 1.37 15.31 10.29
N LEU A 42 1.58 14.31 9.43
CA LEU A 42 1.98 12.96 9.84
C LEU A 42 3.23 13.02 10.75
N ARG A 43 3.17 12.28 11.84
CA ARG A 43 4.26 12.05 12.78
C ARG A 43 4.37 10.58 13.09
N VAL A 44 5.55 10.16 13.54
CA VAL A 44 5.77 8.82 14.09
C VAL A 44 5.55 8.91 15.60
N ASP A 45 4.68 8.05 16.11
CA ASP A 45 4.60 7.75 17.53
C ASP A 45 5.70 6.73 17.85
N HIS A 46 6.71 7.16 18.60
CA HIS A 46 7.84 6.31 18.95
C HIS A 46 7.51 5.33 20.10
N GLU A 47 6.47 5.60 20.88
CA GLU A 47 6.05 4.70 21.97
C GLU A 47 5.26 3.51 21.41
N CYS A 48 4.34 3.76 20.47
CA CYS A 48 3.56 2.70 19.83
C CYS A 48 4.17 2.18 18.52
N GLY A 49 5.14 2.88 17.93
CA GLY A 49 5.71 2.54 16.62
C GLY A 49 4.73 2.75 15.46
N THR A 50 3.72 3.60 15.64
CA THR A 50 2.65 3.88 14.66
C THR A 50 2.89 5.22 13.98
N ILE A 51 2.19 5.49 12.87
CA ILE A 51 2.12 6.85 12.32
C ILE A 51 0.82 7.50 12.78
N VAL A 52 0.88 8.75 13.19
CA VAL A 52 -0.23 9.52 13.76
C VAL A 52 -0.32 10.89 13.11
N TRP A 53 -1.52 11.36 12.79
CA TRP A 53 -1.76 12.76 12.39
C TRP A 53 -2.26 13.63 13.54
N SER A 54 -2.86 12.98 14.52
CA SER A 54 -3.42 13.51 15.76
C SER A 54 -3.81 12.34 16.65
N ASP A 55 -4.11 12.60 17.92
CA ASP A 55 -4.58 11.60 18.92
C ASP A 55 -5.69 10.66 18.41
N GLN A 56 -6.53 11.15 17.49
CA GLN A 56 -7.67 10.39 16.97
C GLN A 56 -7.40 9.60 15.68
N ALA A 57 -6.23 9.75 15.06
CA ALA A 57 -5.95 9.22 13.73
C ALA A 57 -4.55 8.61 13.64
N ASP A 58 -4.49 7.30 13.87
CA ASP A 58 -3.30 6.49 13.77
C ASP A 58 -3.41 5.44 12.65
N ILE A 59 -2.25 4.97 12.18
CA ILE A 59 -2.15 3.78 11.33
C ILE A 59 -1.04 2.91 11.91
N ALA A 60 -1.42 1.69 12.28
CA ALA A 60 -0.50 0.69 12.82
C ALA A 60 0.58 0.26 11.80
N PRO A 61 1.81 -0.07 12.26
CA PRO A 61 2.92 -0.47 11.40
C PRO A 61 2.61 -1.73 10.59
N GLU A 62 1.82 -2.67 11.12
CA GLU A 62 1.33 -3.85 10.40
C GLU A 62 0.57 -3.49 9.12
N THR A 63 -0.27 -2.47 9.18
CA THR A 63 -1.02 -1.96 8.02
C THR A 63 -0.06 -1.38 7.00
N LEU A 64 0.98 -0.66 7.44
CA LEU A 64 2.01 -0.12 6.57
C LEU A 64 2.86 -1.21 5.93
N TYR A 65 3.15 -2.28 6.69
CA TYR A 65 3.97 -3.40 6.23
C TYR A 65 3.30 -4.21 5.13
N LEU A 66 1.97 -4.36 5.22
CA LEU A 66 1.12 -5.04 4.25
C LEU A 66 0.89 -4.23 2.96
N LEU A 67 1.20 -2.93 2.95
CA LEU A 67 1.03 -2.12 1.75
C LEU A 67 2.09 -2.48 0.69
N PRO A 68 1.69 -2.52 -0.59
CA PRO A 68 2.64 -2.73 -1.67
C PRO A 68 3.62 -1.55 -1.76
N ASP A 69 4.87 -1.88 -2.04
CA ASP A 69 5.89 -0.88 -2.33
C ASP A 69 5.61 -0.27 -3.72
N GLU A 70 5.27 1.01 -3.76
CA GLU A 70 5.04 1.80 -4.98
C GLU A 70 6.23 1.71 -5.93
N ARG A 71 7.46 1.56 -5.41
CA ARG A 71 8.67 1.40 -6.24
C ARG A 71 8.69 0.06 -6.97
N LYS A 72 8.13 -0.99 -6.36
CA LYS A 72 8.05 -2.33 -6.96
C LYS A 72 6.83 -2.49 -7.87
N GLY A 73 5.72 -1.84 -7.53
CA GLY A 73 4.46 -1.92 -8.29
C GLY A 73 4.55 -1.41 -9.74
N ALA A 74 5.40 -0.41 -10.01
CA ALA A 74 5.62 0.12 -11.36
C ALA A 74 6.29 -0.88 -12.33
N ARG A 75 6.88 -1.98 -11.82
CA ARG A 75 7.65 -2.95 -12.62
C ARG A 75 6.90 -4.26 -12.92
N GLN A 76 5.64 -4.41 -12.49
CA GLN A 76 4.89 -5.67 -12.63
C GLN A 76 3.83 -5.71 -13.74
N SER A 77 3.73 -4.68 -14.59
CA SER A 77 2.77 -4.65 -15.71
C SER A 77 3.23 -5.38 -16.99
N SER A 78 4.35 -6.12 -16.98
CA SER A 78 4.91 -6.73 -18.20
C SER A 78 4.95 -8.27 -18.28
N THR A 79 4.38 -9.03 -17.33
CA THR A 79 4.46 -10.52 -17.41
C THR A 79 3.15 -11.29 -17.26
N ARG A 80 1.98 -10.65 -17.37
CA ARG A 80 0.70 -11.39 -17.49
C ARG A 80 0.31 -11.59 -18.95
N SER A 81 1.13 -12.33 -19.70
CA SER A 81 0.68 -12.96 -20.94
C SER A 81 1.45 -14.26 -21.20
N ARG A 82 1.08 -15.33 -20.48
CA ARG A 82 1.32 -16.68 -21.01
C ARG A 82 0.39 -17.72 -20.38
N ARG A 83 -0.25 -18.47 -21.29
CA ARG A 83 -0.94 -19.77 -21.16
C ARG A 83 -2.47 -19.73 -21.09
N LYS A 84 -3.09 -19.62 -22.28
CA LYS A 84 -4.36 -20.30 -22.59
C LYS A 84 -4.15 -21.82 -22.47
N LYS A 85 -5.17 -22.49 -21.92
CA LYS A 85 -5.25 -23.91 -21.57
C LYS A 85 -5.12 -24.84 -22.79
N PRO A 86 -4.43 -26.00 -22.72
CA PRO A 86 -4.61 -27.07 -23.69
C PRO A 86 -5.74 -28.02 -23.29
N SER A 87 -6.31 -28.60 -24.33
CA SER A 87 -7.50 -29.45 -24.49
C SER A 87 -7.40 -30.85 -23.88
N LYS A 88 -8.52 -31.38 -23.38
CA LYS A 88 -8.84 -32.82 -23.39
C LYS A 88 -10.33 -33.01 -23.66
N GLY A 89 -10.64 -33.78 -24.70
CA GLY A 89 -12.00 -34.11 -25.11
C GLY A 89 -11.98 -34.93 -26.40
N SER A 90 -11.31 -36.08 -26.37
CA SER A 90 -11.50 -37.14 -27.37
C SER A 90 -12.32 -38.22 -26.70
N SER A 91 -13.54 -38.45 -27.19
CA SER A 91 -14.28 -39.71 -27.09
C SER A 91 -15.58 -39.61 -27.90
N SER A 92 -15.60 -40.23 -29.07
CA SER A 92 -16.77 -40.83 -29.76
C SER A 92 -16.15 -41.63 -30.92
N ALA A 93 -16.09 -42.96 -30.89
CA ALA A 93 -17.17 -43.95 -30.90
C ALA A 93 -18.08 -43.79 -32.13
N ALA A 94 -17.73 -44.51 -33.20
CA ALA A 94 -18.61 -45.11 -34.20
C ALA A 94 -17.81 -46.13 -35.02
#